data_AF-A0A3A0DTC0-F1
#
_entry.id   AF-A0A3A0DTC0-F1
#
_cell.length_a   1.000
_cell.length_b   1.000
_cell.length_c   1.000
_cell.angle_alpha   90.00
_cell.angle_beta   90.00
_cell.angle_gamma   90.00
#
_symmetry.space_group_name_H-M   'P 1'
#
loop_
_entity.id
_entity.type
_entity.pdbx_description
1 polymer ?
#
loop_
_entity_poly.entity_id
_entity_poly.type
_entity_poly.pdbx_seq_one_letter_code
_entity_poly.pdbx_strand_id
1 'polypeptide(L)'
;MNMQAQKLLIGIFKFTILALIVHHLASSLQKGKTQGEQSQALCKAHTQTGDLKMKSFKIMLACAAFASGMLWLPETSAAQIRVHVRVGPPSPPRVVVVKQRSHRKGNVWVSGYWRWNGRRHVWHEGRYVAHRRGFVWVDGYWARDRRGWYWVEGYWRRC
;
A
#
# COMPACT_ATOMS: atom_id res chain seq x y z
N MET A 1 10.06 6.38 -1.40
CA MET A 1 9.78 5.45 -0.27
C MET A 1 9.46 4.09 -0.87
N ASN A 2 10.22 3.05 -0.54
CA ASN A 2 10.18 1.76 -1.23
C ASN A 2 8.95 0.94 -0.79
N MET A 3 8.17 0.40 -1.74
CA MET A 3 7.01 -0.48 -1.47
C MET A 3 7.34 -1.65 -0.52
N GLN A 4 8.59 -2.13 -0.52
CA GLN A 4 9.03 -3.19 0.39
C GLN A 4 9.12 -2.74 1.85
N ALA A 5 9.55 -1.49 2.09
CA ALA A 5 9.65 -0.94 3.44
C ALA A 5 8.27 -0.74 4.07
N GLN A 6 7.28 -0.36 3.25
CA GLN A 6 5.89 -0.19 3.72
C GLN A 6 5.25 -1.52 4.13
N LYS A 7 5.51 -2.60 3.37
CA LYS A 7 5.03 -3.95 3.72
C LYS A 7 5.66 -4.46 5.03
N LEU A 8 6.96 -4.23 5.21
CA LEU A 8 7.68 -4.62 6.42
C LEU A 8 7.13 -3.89 7.67
N LEU A 9 6.91 -2.57 7.56
CA LEU A 9 6.36 -1.76 8.64
C LEU A 9 4.94 -2.17 9.02
N ILE A 10 4.09 -2.46 8.04
CA ILE A 10 2.72 -2.98 8.29
C ILE A 10 2.79 -4.33 9.01
N GLY A 11 3.72 -5.22 8.62
CA GLY A 11 3.93 -6.50 9.28
C GLY A 11 4.37 -6.36 10.74
N ILE A 12 5.33 -5.47 11.03
CA ILE A 12 5.81 -5.21 12.39
C ILE A 12 4.68 -4.66 13.26
N PHE A 13 3.88 -3.72 12.74
CA PHE A 13 2.78 -3.12 13.48
C PHE A 13 1.67 -4.13 13.80
N LYS A 14 1.38 -5.07 12.87
CA LYS A 14 0.44 -6.17 13.12
C LYS A 14 0.94 -7.12 14.20
N PHE A 15 2.24 -7.44 14.20
CA PHE A 15 2.84 -8.34 15.18
C PHE A 15 2.86 -7.76 16.60
N THR A 16 3.20 -6.46 16.75
CA THR A 16 3.20 -5.80 18.06
C THR A 16 1.80 -5.69 18.65
N ILE A 17 0.78 -5.38 17.84
CA ILE A 17 -0.62 -5.35 18.30
C ILE A 17 -1.06 -6.73 18.79
N LEU A 18 -0.75 -7.80 18.03
CA LEU A 18 -1.08 -9.17 18.43
C LEU A 18 -0.42 -9.54 19.77
N ALA A 19 0.87 -9.22 19.93
CA ALA A 19 1.62 -9.50 21.15
C ALA A 19 1.03 -8.79 22.39
N LEU A 20 0.61 -7.53 22.25
CA LEU A 20 -0.05 -6.79 23.34
C LEU A 20 -1.40 -7.41 23.74
N ILE A 21 -2.18 -7.86 22.76
CA ILE A 21 -3.47 -8.52 23.02
C ILE A 21 -3.26 -9.85 23.77
N VAL A 22 -2.30 -10.67 23.33
CA VAL A 22 -1.97 -11.93 24.01
C VAL A 22 -1.47 -11.68 25.44
N HIS A 23 -0.61 -10.66 25.62
CA HIS A 23 -0.10 -10.31 26.95
C HIS A 23 -1.23 -9.83 27.88
N HIS A 24 -2.15 -9.01 27.38
CA HIS A 24 -3.27 -8.52 28.18
C HIS A 24 -4.26 -9.63 28.55
N LEU A 25 -4.53 -10.57 27.63
CA LEU A 25 -5.35 -11.75 27.91
C LEU A 25 -4.68 -12.69 28.92
N ALA A 26 -3.38 -12.93 28.79
CA ALA A 26 -2.63 -13.75 29.76
C ALA A 26 -2.65 -13.13 31.18
N SER A 27 -2.52 -11.81 31.28
CA SER A 27 -2.64 -11.07 32.55
C SER A 27 -4.05 -11.16 33.15
N SER A 28 -5.09 -11.16 32.30
CA SER A 28 -6.48 -11.31 32.72
C SER A 28 -6.77 -12.70 33.32
N LEU A 29 -6.18 -13.76 32.76
CA LEU A 29 -6.34 -15.12 33.28
C LEU A 29 -5.69 -15.31 34.66
N GLN A 30 -4.60 -14.61 34.97
CA GLN A 30 -3.97 -14.69 36.30
C GLN A 30 -4.81 -14.03 37.40
N LYS A 31 -5.53 -12.94 37.10
CA LYS A 31 -6.40 -12.25 38.07
C LYS A 31 -7.60 -13.09 38.53
N GLY A 32 -7.99 -14.13 37.78
CA GLY A 32 -9.09 -15.01 38.17
C GLY A 32 -8.75 -16.03 39.28
N LYS A 33 -7.46 -16.36 39.49
CA LYS A 33 -7.04 -17.38 40.48
C LYS A 33 -6.94 -16.85 41.91
N THR A 34 -6.64 -15.57 42.10
CA THR A 34 -6.52 -14.94 43.43
C THR A 34 -7.86 -14.60 44.09
N GLN A 35 -8.97 -14.80 43.39
CA GLN A 35 -10.31 -14.46 43.89
C GLN A 35 -10.95 -15.56 44.75
N GLY A 36 -10.39 -16.78 44.75
CA GLY A 36 -10.88 -17.91 45.57
C GLY A 36 -10.56 -17.79 47.07
N GLU A 37 -9.54 -17.02 47.44
CA GLU A 37 -9.05 -16.91 48.83
C GLU A 37 -9.71 -15.74 49.60
N GLN A 38 -10.32 -14.77 48.91
CA GLN A 38 -11.07 -13.66 49.54
C GLN A 38 -12.54 -13.99 49.85
N SER A 39 -12.99 -15.19 49.51
CA SER A 39 -14.36 -15.70 49.67
C SER A 39 -14.86 -15.68 51.12
N GLN A 40 -13.97 -15.76 52.11
CA GLN A 40 -14.36 -15.80 53.53
C GLN A 40 -14.52 -14.41 54.17
N ALA A 41 -13.99 -13.34 53.56
CA ALA A 41 -14.17 -11.96 54.05
C ALA A 41 -15.32 -11.20 53.37
N LEU A 42 -15.80 -11.67 52.21
CA LEU A 42 -16.78 -11.00 51.35
C LEU A 42 -18.25 -11.39 51.60
N CYS A 43 -18.57 -12.11 52.68
CA CYS A 43 -19.96 -12.40 53.03
C CYS A 43 -20.76 -11.15 53.46
N LYS A 44 -20.11 -10.00 53.69
CA LYS A 44 -20.75 -8.75 54.15
C LYS A 44 -21.11 -7.73 53.06
N ALA A 45 -20.73 -7.93 51.79
CA ALA A 45 -20.91 -6.92 50.74
C ALA A 45 -21.89 -7.32 49.62
N HIS A 46 -22.73 -8.33 49.85
CA HIS A 46 -23.53 -9.00 48.82
C HIS A 46 -24.91 -8.35 48.54
N THR A 47 -24.97 -7.04 48.34
CA THR A 47 -26.25 -6.39 47.92
C THR A 47 -26.15 -5.29 46.87
N GLN A 48 -24.96 -4.91 46.39
CA GLN A 48 -24.86 -3.84 45.36
C GLN A 48 -24.08 -4.18 44.07
N THR A 49 -23.58 -5.40 43.88
CA THR A 49 -22.67 -5.74 42.75
C THR A 49 -23.34 -6.48 41.58
N GLY A 50 -24.67 -6.43 41.43
CA GLY A 50 -25.40 -7.13 40.37
C GLY A 50 -25.43 -6.40 39.03
N ASP A 51 -25.42 -5.07 39.03
CA ASP A 51 -25.92 -4.31 37.87
C ASP A 51 -24.84 -3.63 37.00
N LEU A 52 -23.61 -3.50 37.52
CA LEU A 52 -22.48 -2.91 36.78
C LEU A 52 -21.67 -3.94 35.97
N LYS A 53 -21.82 -5.25 36.25
CA LYS A 53 -20.99 -6.32 35.67
C LYS A 53 -21.43 -6.74 34.26
N MET A 54 -22.72 -6.61 33.94
CA MET A 54 -23.28 -7.08 32.66
C MET A 54 -23.15 -6.08 31.50
N LYS A 55 -23.01 -4.77 31.77
CA LYS A 55 -22.83 -3.75 30.73
C LYS A 55 -21.42 -3.76 30.13
N SER A 56 -20.42 -4.06 30.96
CA SER A 56 -19.00 -4.10 30.57
C SER A 56 -18.66 -5.27 29.64
N PHE A 57 -19.37 -6.40 29.76
CA PHE A 57 -19.15 -7.58 28.91
C PHE A 57 -19.63 -7.36 27.47
N LYS A 58 -20.74 -6.63 27.29
CA LYS A 58 -21.27 -6.29 25.96
C LYS A 58 -20.36 -5.30 25.21
N ILE A 59 -19.76 -4.35 25.94
CA ILE A 59 -18.78 -3.40 25.38
C ILE A 59 -17.49 -4.12 24.97
N MET A 60 -17.01 -5.08 25.77
CA MET A 60 -15.82 -5.87 25.42
C MET A 60 -16.05 -6.74 24.17
N LEU A 61 -17.24 -7.35 24.03
CA LEU A 61 -17.61 -8.14 22.86
C LEU A 61 -17.70 -7.27 21.59
N ALA A 62 -18.24 -6.04 21.71
CA ALA A 62 -18.32 -5.08 20.61
C ALA A 62 -16.92 -4.63 20.14
N CYS A 63 -16.00 -4.34 21.06
CA CYS A 63 -14.62 -3.99 20.72
C CYS A 63 -13.86 -5.14 20.04
N ALA A 64 -14.09 -6.39 20.48
CA ALA A 64 -13.48 -7.57 19.86
C ALA A 64 -14.01 -7.81 18.44
N ALA A 65 -15.30 -7.60 18.19
CA ALA A 65 -15.89 -7.67 16.85
C ALA A 65 -15.35 -6.56 15.94
N PHE A 66 -15.16 -5.34 16.47
CA PHE A 66 -14.59 -4.22 15.72
C PHE A 66 -13.11 -4.43 15.36
N ALA A 67 -12.32 -4.98 16.30
CA ALA A 67 -10.92 -5.30 16.08
C ALA A 67 -10.73 -6.47 15.07
N SER A 68 -11.64 -7.45 15.10
CA SER A 68 -11.64 -8.56 14.12
C SER A 68 -11.94 -8.05 12.70
N GLY A 69 -12.87 -7.12 12.53
CA GLY A 69 -13.18 -6.52 11.22
C GLY A 69 -12.00 -5.81 10.55
N MET A 70 -11.10 -5.20 11.33
CA MET A 70 -9.89 -4.53 10.84
C MET A 70 -8.81 -5.49 10.32
N LEU A 71 -8.82 -6.77 10.73
CA LEU A 71 -7.89 -7.77 10.21
C LEU A 71 -8.21 -8.21 8.78
N TRP A 72 -9.43 -7.96 8.31
CA TRP A 72 -9.92 -8.38 7.00
C TRP A 72 -9.93 -7.27 5.95
N LEU A 73 -9.31 -6.12 6.21
CA LEU A 73 -9.20 -5.09 5.18
C LEU A 73 -8.43 -5.67 3.98
N PRO A 74 -9.07 -5.80 2.80
CA PRO A 74 -8.35 -6.24 1.61
C PRO A 74 -7.25 -5.22 1.32
N GLU A 75 -6.03 -5.70 1.12
CA GLU A 75 -4.94 -4.86 0.61
C GLU A 75 -5.43 -4.23 -0.68
N THR A 76 -5.59 -2.90 -0.67
CA THR A 76 -6.03 -2.16 -1.84
C THR A 76 -4.99 -2.35 -2.94
N SER A 77 -5.30 -3.22 -3.89
CA SER A 77 -4.52 -3.40 -5.10
C SER A 77 -4.42 -2.06 -5.80
N ALA A 78 -3.21 -1.67 -6.20
CA ALA A 78 -2.99 -0.45 -6.97
C ALA A 78 -3.62 -0.63 -8.35
N ALA A 79 -4.88 -0.19 -8.50
CA ALA A 79 -5.50 -0.05 -9.80
C ALA A 79 -4.64 0.92 -10.64
N GLN A 80 -4.07 0.42 -11.73
CA GLN A 80 -3.31 1.24 -12.67
C GLN A 80 -4.28 2.21 -13.36
N ILE A 81 -4.21 3.49 -13.00
CA ILE A 81 -5.05 4.54 -13.60
C ILE A 81 -4.58 4.76 -15.05
N ARG A 82 -5.28 4.17 -16.02
CA ARG A 82 -5.05 4.44 -17.45
C ARG A 82 -5.86 5.65 -17.90
N VAL A 83 -5.17 6.74 -18.22
CA VAL A 83 -5.77 7.93 -18.82
C VAL A 83 -5.98 7.70 -20.31
N HIS A 84 -7.23 7.74 -20.74
CA HIS A 84 -7.59 7.60 -22.15
C HIS A 84 -7.82 8.99 -22.76
N VAL A 85 -7.30 9.18 -23.96
CA VAL A 85 -7.38 10.41 -24.74
C VAL A 85 -8.04 10.07 -26.07
N ARG A 86 -9.09 10.82 -26.45
CA ARG A 86 -9.77 10.62 -27.74
C ARG A 86 -8.95 11.17 -28.92
N VAL A 87 -8.11 12.16 -28.66
CA VAL A 87 -7.17 12.74 -29.61
C VAL A 87 -5.90 11.89 -29.60
N GLY A 88 -5.56 11.30 -30.75
CA GLY A 88 -4.31 10.53 -30.88
C GLY A 88 -3.08 11.42 -30.69
N PRO A 89 -1.91 10.83 -30.39
CA PRO A 89 -0.68 11.60 -30.31
C PRO A 89 -0.45 12.36 -31.62
N PRO A 90 -0.02 13.64 -31.58
CA PRO A 90 0.40 14.34 -32.77
C PRO A 90 1.55 13.58 -33.41
N SER A 91 1.67 13.70 -34.74
CA SER A 91 2.80 13.13 -35.50
C SER A 91 4.10 13.34 -34.72
N PRO A 92 4.94 12.29 -34.56
CA PRO A 92 6.21 12.43 -33.85
C PRO A 92 6.93 13.66 -34.39
N PRO A 93 7.45 14.56 -33.54
CA PRO A 93 8.15 15.71 -34.04
C PRO A 93 9.25 15.18 -34.96
N ARG A 94 9.33 15.75 -36.16
CA ARG A 94 10.45 15.54 -37.09
C ARG A 94 11.76 16.13 -36.54
N VAL A 95 11.79 16.49 -35.26
CA VAL A 95 13.00 16.68 -34.50
C VAL A 95 13.65 15.31 -34.44
N VAL A 96 14.61 15.11 -35.33
CA VAL A 96 15.63 14.08 -35.22
C VAL A 96 16.11 14.17 -33.78
N VAL A 97 15.67 13.23 -32.93
CA VAL A 97 16.14 13.13 -31.56
C VAL A 97 17.60 12.73 -31.72
N VAL A 98 18.48 13.73 -31.77
CA VAL A 98 19.91 13.51 -31.77
C VAL A 98 20.14 12.74 -30.48
N LYS A 99 20.42 11.45 -30.60
CA LYS A 99 20.91 10.63 -29.50
C LYS A 99 22.22 11.29 -29.09
N GLN A 100 22.16 12.25 -28.17
CA GLN A 100 23.32 12.99 -27.71
C GLN A 100 24.32 11.94 -27.25
N ARG A 101 25.54 11.91 -27.78
CA ARG A 101 26.51 10.87 -27.41
C ARG A 101 26.59 10.79 -25.89
N SER A 102 26.30 9.63 -25.30
CA SER A 102 26.39 9.49 -23.85
C SER A 102 27.85 9.64 -23.45
N HIS A 103 28.17 10.62 -22.61
CA HIS A 103 29.53 10.83 -22.11
C HIS A 103 29.97 9.73 -21.12
N ARG A 104 29.04 8.89 -20.64
CA ARG A 104 29.30 7.85 -19.63
C ARG A 104 28.96 6.46 -20.18
N LYS A 105 29.93 5.54 -20.09
CA LYS A 105 29.69 4.10 -20.34
C LYS A 105 28.65 3.61 -19.30
N GLY A 106 27.65 2.84 -19.75
CA GLY A 106 26.64 2.26 -18.85
C GLY A 106 25.37 3.10 -18.63
N ASN A 107 25.06 4.05 -19.52
CA ASN A 107 23.76 4.72 -19.55
C ASN A 107 22.94 4.27 -20.76
N VAL A 108 21.62 4.15 -20.58
CA VAL A 108 20.65 3.85 -21.64
C VAL A 108 19.89 5.12 -21.97
N TRP A 109 19.69 5.38 -23.26
CA TRP A 109 18.87 6.49 -23.72
C TRP A 109 17.39 6.11 -23.60
N VAL A 110 16.62 6.94 -22.91
CA VAL A 110 15.15 6.89 -22.88
C VAL A 110 14.64 7.93 -23.87
N SER A 111 13.86 7.49 -24.85
CA SER A 111 13.34 8.39 -25.87
C SER A 111 12.37 9.42 -25.28
N GLY A 112 12.39 10.62 -25.83
CA GLY A 112 11.40 11.65 -25.52
C GLY A 112 10.02 11.25 -26.03
N TYR A 113 8.96 11.77 -25.41
CA TYR A 113 7.59 11.40 -25.74
C TYR A 113 6.59 12.53 -25.53
N TRP A 114 5.47 12.46 -26.25
CA TRP A 114 4.33 13.33 -25.99
C TRP A 114 3.53 12.82 -24.80
N ARG A 115 3.38 13.65 -23.78
CA ARG A 115 2.46 13.42 -22.67
C ARG A 115 1.23 14.29 -22.84
N TRP A 116 0.05 13.69 -22.63
CA TRP A 116 -1.19 14.45 -22.53
C TRP A 116 -1.32 15.05 -21.12
N ASN A 117 -1.53 16.37 -21.03
CA ASN A 117 -1.71 17.06 -19.73
C ASN A 117 -3.17 17.38 -19.39
N GLY A 118 -4.14 16.84 -20.13
CA GLY A 118 -5.56 17.14 -19.99
C GLY A 118 -6.07 18.21 -20.95
N ARG A 119 -5.19 19.03 -21.54
CA ARG A 119 -5.55 20.08 -22.51
C ARG A 119 -4.81 19.97 -23.84
N ARG A 120 -3.53 19.62 -23.80
CA ARG A 120 -2.65 19.50 -24.98
C ARG A 120 -1.59 18.42 -24.81
N HIS A 121 -0.98 18.03 -25.92
CA HIS A 121 0.23 17.22 -25.92
C HIS A 121 1.43 18.12 -25.59
N VAL A 122 2.21 17.70 -24.60
CA VAL A 122 3.44 18.37 -24.16
C VAL A 122 4.62 17.43 -24.39
N TRP A 123 5.68 17.93 -25.01
CA TRP A 123 6.87 17.14 -25.28
C TRP A 123 7.66 16.96 -23.98
N HIS A 124 7.97 15.71 -23.65
CA HIS A 124 8.93 15.36 -22.62
C HIS A 124 10.23 14.95 -23.29
N GLU A 125 11.30 15.66 -22.97
CA GLU A 125 12.62 15.39 -23.52
C GLU A 125 13.13 14.00 -23.11
N GLY A 126 13.84 13.38 -24.06
CA GLY A 126 14.56 12.13 -23.80
C GLY A 126 15.71 12.37 -22.83
N ARG A 127 16.08 11.34 -22.07
CA ARG A 127 17.16 11.44 -21.08
C ARG A 127 17.96 10.17 -20.99
N TYR A 128 19.19 10.29 -20.50
CA TYR A 128 19.99 9.15 -20.10
C TYR A 128 19.56 8.65 -18.71
N VAL A 129 19.37 7.35 -18.59
CA VAL A 129 19.16 6.65 -17.31
C VAL A 129 20.26 5.63 -17.09
N ALA A 130 20.61 5.35 -15.84
CA ALA A 130 21.61 4.33 -15.51
C ALA A 130 21.17 2.95 -16.03
N HIS A 131 22.08 2.22 -16.67
CA HIS A 131 21.85 0.86 -17.12
C HIS A 131 21.62 -0.08 -15.92
N ARG A 132 20.68 -1.02 -16.09
CA ARG A 132 20.41 -2.08 -15.13
C ARG A 132 20.88 -3.41 -15.70
N ARG A 133 21.87 -4.04 -15.05
CA ARG A 133 22.43 -5.32 -15.48
C ARG A 133 21.33 -6.39 -15.54
N GLY A 134 21.22 -7.10 -16.66
CA GLY A 134 20.18 -8.12 -16.88
C GLY A 134 18.81 -7.54 -17.25
N PHE A 135 18.72 -6.24 -17.56
CA PHE A 135 17.49 -5.61 -18.04
C PHE A 135 17.75 -4.80 -19.31
N VAL A 136 16.73 -4.76 -20.17
CA VAL A 136 16.63 -3.87 -21.33
C VAL A 136 15.55 -2.83 -21.07
N TRP A 137 15.84 -1.58 -21.43
CA TRP A 137 14.83 -0.53 -21.40
C TRP A 137 13.91 -0.67 -22.60
N VAL A 138 12.60 -0.65 -22.36
CA VAL A 138 11.57 -0.57 -23.38
C VAL A 138 10.98 0.84 -23.30
N ASP A 139 11.10 1.59 -24.39
CA ASP A 139 10.52 2.94 -24.46
C ASP A 139 9.00 2.90 -24.29
N GLY A 140 8.47 3.97 -23.69
CA GLY A 140 7.03 4.16 -23.59
C GLY A 140 6.42 4.38 -24.96
N TYR A 141 5.16 4.00 -25.13
CA TYR A 141 4.46 4.11 -26.41
C TYR A 141 2.98 4.42 -26.21
N TRP A 142 2.39 5.07 -27.22
CA TRP A 142 0.95 5.26 -27.28
C TRP A 142 0.30 3.98 -27.81
N ALA A 143 -0.59 3.41 -27.02
CA ALA A 143 -1.42 2.27 -27.40
C ALA A 143 -2.87 2.74 -27.61
N ARG A 144 -3.66 1.94 -28.32
CA ARG A 144 -5.07 2.24 -28.59
C ARG A 144 -5.94 1.05 -28.21
N ASP A 145 -7.05 1.33 -27.54
CA ASP A 145 -8.13 0.37 -27.30
C ASP A 145 -9.50 0.95 -27.71
N ARG A 146 -10.59 0.32 -27.28
CA ARG A 146 -11.96 0.75 -27.56
C ARG A 146 -12.32 2.11 -26.92
N ARG A 147 -11.64 2.50 -25.84
CA ARG A 147 -11.91 3.73 -25.07
C ARG A 147 -11.08 4.91 -25.57
N GLY A 148 -10.01 4.67 -26.31
CA GLY A 148 -9.21 5.69 -26.99
C GLY A 148 -7.74 5.35 -27.02
N TRP A 149 -6.91 6.39 -27.11
CA TRP A 149 -5.46 6.28 -26.99
C TRP A 149 -5.06 6.38 -25.51
N TYR A 150 -4.12 5.55 -25.07
CA TYR A 150 -3.54 5.65 -23.73
C TYR A 150 -2.02 5.50 -23.81
N TRP A 151 -1.34 6.17 -22.89
CA TRP A 151 0.11 6.12 -22.80
C TRP A 151 0.53 4.89 -21.98
N VAL A 152 1.43 4.09 -22.54
CA VAL A 152 2.15 3.03 -21.83
C VAL A 152 3.50 3.59 -21.42
N GLU A 153 3.75 3.68 -20.11
CA GLU A 153 5.03 4.14 -19.61
C GLU A 153 6.16 3.19 -20.00
N GLY A 154 7.34 3.76 -20.28
CA GLY A 154 8.54 2.96 -20.52
C GLY A 154 8.95 2.19 -19.28
N TYR A 155 9.47 0.98 -19.48
CA TYR A 155 9.75 0.06 -18.38
C TYR A 155 11.02 -0.75 -18.63
N TRP A 156 11.58 -1.28 -17.54
CA TRP A 156 12.68 -2.23 -17.61
C TRP A 156 12.13 -3.65 -17.78
N ARG A 157 12.50 -4.31 -18.87
CA ARG A 157 12.21 -5.72 -19.12
C ARG A 157 13.44 -6.54 -18.78
N ARG A 158 13.29 -7.61 -18.01
CA ARG A 158 14.39 -8.56 -17.76
C ARG A 158 14.74 -9.28 -19.07
N CYS A 159 16.03 -9.45 -19.34
CA CYS A 159 16.54 -10.26 -20.44
C CYS A 159 16.66 -11.73 -20.03
#